data_AF-A0A6A5DYC6-F1
#
_entry.id   AF-A0A6A5DYC6-F1
#
_cell.length_a   1.000
_cell.length_b   1.000
_cell.length_c   1.000
_cell.angle_alpha   90.00
_cell.angle_beta   90.00
_cell.angle_gamma   90.00
#
_symmetry.space_group_name_H-M   'P 1'
#
loop_
_entity.id
_entity.type
_entity.pdbx_description
1 polymer ?
#
loop_
_entity_poly.entity_id
_entity_poly.type
_entity_poly.pdbx_seq_one_letter_code
_entity_poly.pdbx_strand_id
1 'polypeptide(L)'
;MAFTLSEIMAARRQQSQAQAQAQRGNRTAVEVDEYSTNPTQAFTFYNINQGRFQPPHVHMVDPMPHDTPKPPGYTRFVCISDTHSRTDSIQMPYGDVFIHAGDFTELGLPSEVKKFNDWLGTLPYDIKIVIAGNHELTFDQEFMADLIKQDFYYFPSASKLKPENYENVQSLLTNCIYLQDSEVTVRGFRIYGAPW
;
A
#
# COMPACT_ATOMS: atom_id res chain seq x y z
N MET A 1 46.38 -15.05 9.18
CA MET A 1 45.81 -14.84 7.84
C MET A 1 44.68 -13.83 7.98
N ALA A 2 44.75 -12.71 7.25
CA ALA A 2 43.73 -11.66 7.28
C ALA A 2 42.74 -11.90 6.14
N PHE A 3 41.45 -11.98 6.44
CA PHE A 3 40.40 -12.12 5.43
C PHE A 3 40.24 -10.83 4.64
N THR A 4 40.00 -10.96 3.34
CA THR A 4 39.72 -9.86 2.43
C THR A 4 38.33 -9.28 2.70
N LEU A 5 38.12 -8.00 2.38
CA LEU A 5 36.83 -7.32 2.52
C LEU A 5 35.71 -8.02 1.73
N SER A 6 36.05 -8.66 0.61
CA SER A 6 35.15 -9.50 -0.18
C SER A 6 34.68 -10.75 0.56
N GLU A 7 35.57 -11.43 1.30
CA GLU A 7 35.22 -12.62 2.08
C GLU A 7 34.31 -12.27 3.26
N ILE A 8 34.53 -11.12 3.90
CA ILE A 8 33.67 -10.62 4.99
C ILE A 8 32.27 -10.28 4.45
N MET A 9 32.17 -9.67 3.27
CA MET A 9 30.88 -9.36 2.65
C MET A 9 30.13 -10.61 2.16
N ALA A 10 30.84 -11.60 1.63
CA ALA A 10 30.25 -12.88 1.25
C ALA A 10 29.71 -13.66 2.47
N ALA A 11 30.47 -13.70 3.56
CA ALA A 11 30.04 -14.30 4.82
C ALA A 11 28.80 -13.59 5.40
N ARG A 12 28.74 -12.25 5.33
CA ARG A 12 27.54 -11.48 5.75
C ARG A 12 26.32 -11.76 4.88
N ARG A 13 26.48 -11.93 3.57
CA ARG A 13 25.37 -12.34 2.66
C ARG A 13 24.88 -13.75 2.97
N GLN A 14 25.79 -14.68 3.23
CA GLN A 14 25.42 -16.04 3.62
C GLN A 14 24.72 -16.07 4.98
N GLN A 15 25.17 -15.25 5.94
CA GLN A 15 24.49 -15.09 7.23
C GLN A 15 23.11 -14.46 7.09
N SER A 16 22.94 -13.42 6.25
CA SER A 16 21.63 -12.82 6.01
C SER A 16 20.68 -13.75 5.25
N GLN A 17 21.19 -14.55 4.32
CA GLN A 17 20.41 -15.57 3.61
C GLN A 17 20.04 -16.74 4.52
N ALA A 18 20.95 -17.19 5.39
CA ALA A 18 20.67 -18.21 6.40
C ALA A 18 19.69 -17.72 7.47
N GLN A 19 19.75 -16.45 7.87
CA GLN A 19 18.75 -15.84 8.76
C GLN A 19 17.39 -15.66 8.06
N ALA A 20 17.36 -15.31 6.78
CA ALA A 20 16.14 -15.26 5.98
C ALA A 20 15.53 -16.66 5.75
N GLN A 21 16.35 -17.70 5.62
CA GLN A 21 15.90 -19.10 5.54
C GLN A 21 15.46 -19.65 6.90
N ALA A 22 16.13 -19.30 8.00
CA ALA A 22 15.74 -19.71 9.35
C ALA A 22 14.45 -19.03 9.83
N GLN A 23 14.15 -17.82 9.35
CA GLN A 23 12.86 -17.15 9.58
C GLN A 23 11.72 -17.65 8.69
N ARG A 24 11.96 -18.54 7.72
CA ARG A 24 10.91 -19.28 6.98
C ARG A 24 10.43 -20.51 7.76
N GLY A 25 10.39 -20.44 9.08
CA GLY A 25 9.74 -21.44 9.92
C GLY A 25 8.25 -21.51 9.58
N ASN A 26 7.84 -22.63 8.97
CA ASN A 26 6.46 -23.06 8.78
C ASN A 26 5.50 -22.05 8.10
N ARG A 27 5.89 -21.46 6.96
CA ARG A 27 4.88 -20.88 6.06
C ARG A 27 4.10 -22.02 5.43
N THR A 28 2.91 -22.29 5.97
CA THR A 28 1.91 -23.13 5.30
C THR A 28 1.69 -22.55 3.91
N ALA A 29 1.84 -23.36 2.86
CA ALA A 29 1.46 -22.94 1.53
C ALA A 29 -0.04 -22.57 1.55
N VAL A 30 -0.38 -21.39 1.05
CA VAL A 30 -1.77 -20.95 0.91
C VAL A 30 -2.18 -21.27 -0.53
N GLU A 31 -3.07 -22.23 -0.68
CA GLU A 31 -3.63 -22.64 -1.97
C GLU A 31 -4.85 -21.78 -2.33
N VAL A 32 -5.21 -21.75 -3.62
CA VAL A 32 -6.44 -21.08 -4.07
C VAL A 32 -7.65 -21.78 -3.47
N ASP A 33 -8.51 -20.99 -2.83
CA ASP A 33 -9.73 -21.46 -2.19
C ASP A 33 -10.76 -21.97 -3.24
N GLU A 34 -11.46 -23.06 -2.92
CA GLU A 34 -12.55 -23.59 -3.75
C GLU A 34 -13.64 -22.54 -4.02
N TYR A 35 -13.86 -21.63 -3.06
CA TYR A 35 -14.85 -20.56 -3.16
C TYR A 35 -14.26 -19.21 -3.61
N SER A 36 -13.03 -19.17 -4.14
CA SER A 36 -12.34 -17.94 -4.55
C SER A 36 -13.16 -17.07 -5.53
N THR A 37 -13.96 -17.68 -6.39
CA THR A 37 -14.83 -16.98 -7.37
C THR A 37 -16.20 -16.56 -6.80
N ASN A 38 -16.51 -16.93 -5.55
CA ASN A 38 -17.76 -16.59 -4.88
C ASN A 38 -17.53 -16.22 -3.40
N PRO A 39 -17.08 -14.98 -3.12
CA PRO A 39 -16.68 -14.56 -1.77
C PRO A 39 -17.84 -14.61 -0.76
N THR A 40 -19.08 -14.37 -1.19
CA THR A 40 -20.26 -14.49 -0.33
C THR A 40 -20.48 -15.93 0.14
N GLN A 41 -20.27 -16.90 -0.75
CA GLN A 41 -20.32 -18.32 -0.40
C GLN A 41 -19.13 -18.72 0.47
N ALA A 42 -17.91 -18.24 0.17
CA ALA A 42 -16.73 -18.46 1.00
C ALA A 42 -16.98 -17.97 2.44
N PHE A 43 -17.47 -16.74 2.59
CA PHE A 43 -17.84 -16.17 3.88
C PHE A 43 -18.80 -17.09 4.63
N THR A 44 -19.90 -17.50 3.98
CA THR A 44 -20.92 -18.36 4.57
C THR A 44 -20.36 -19.72 4.99
N PHE A 45 -19.61 -20.38 4.10
CA PHE A 45 -18.99 -21.68 4.35
C PHE A 45 -18.07 -21.65 5.56
N TYR A 46 -17.16 -20.67 5.62
CA TYR A 46 -16.23 -20.53 6.73
C TYR A 46 -16.92 -20.12 8.03
N ASN A 47 -17.96 -19.31 7.94
CA ASN A 47 -18.68 -18.88 9.13
C ASN A 47 -19.47 -20.04 9.75
N ILE A 48 -20.12 -20.89 8.95
CA ILE A 48 -20.88 -22.05 9.43
C ILE A 48 -19.95 -23.13 10.00
N ASN A 49 -18.90 -23.49 9.26
CA ASN A 49 -18.09 -24.65 9.61
C ASN A 49 -16.99 -24.35 10.64
N GLN A 50 -16.54 -23.11 10.74
CA GLN A 50 -15.40 -22.74 11.59
C GLN A 50 -15.73 -21.60 12.57
N GLY A 51 -16.92 -20.99 12.49
CA GLY A 51 -17.23 -19.78 13.25
C GLY A 51 -16.30 -18.62 12.90
N ARG A 52 -15.72 -18.60 11.69
CA ARG A 52 -14.57 -17.74 11.33
C ARG A 52 -14.83 -16.25 11.51
N PHE A 53 -16.08 -15.81 11.36
CA PHE A 53 -16.48 -14.41 11.47
C PHE A 53 -17.47 -14.17 12.62
N GLN A 54 -17.42 -15.01 13.66
CA GLN A 54 -18.29 -14.91 14.83
C GLN A 54 -17.60 -14.21 16.02
N PRO A 55 -18.38 -13.58 16.92
CA PRO A 55 -17.89 -13.18 18.23
C PRO A 55 -17.45 -14.40 19.07
N PRO A 56 -16.58 -14.23 20.08
CA PRO A 56 -16.09 -12.94 20.59
C PRO A 56 -14.88 -12.39 19.82
N HIS A 57 -14.22 -13.19 18.98
CA HIS A 57 -12.95 -12.82 18.38
C HIS A 57 -13.09 -11.82 17.22
N VAL A 58 -14.20 -11.87 16.48
CA VAL A 58 -14.51 -10.90 15.41
C VAL A 58 -15.64 -10.00 15.88
N HIS A 59 -15.34 -8.71 16.03
CA HIS A 59 -16.29 -7.67 16.45
C HIS A 59 -15.83 -6.30 15.96
N MET A 60 -16.76 -5.34 15.94
CA MET A 60 -16.46 -3.95 15.62
C MET A 60 -15.64 -3.31 16.75
N VAL A 61 -14.69 -2.46 16.38
CA VAL A 61 -13.92 -1.64 17.33
C VAL A 61 -14.30 -0.19 17.13
N ASP A 62 -14.75 0.47 18.20
CA ASP A 62 -15.16 1.87 18.13
C ASP A 62 -13.96 2.80 17.90
N PRO A 63 -14.11 3.86 17.08
CA PRO A 63 -13.06 4.83 16.86
C PRO A 63 -12.78 5.63 18.15
N MET A 64 -11.51 5.95 18.37
CA MET A 64 -11.11 6.85 19.45
C MET A 64 -11.11 8.32 18.97
N PRO A 65 -11.52 9.27 19.81
CA PRO A 65 -11.39 10.71 19.53
C PRO A 65 -9.96 11.13 19.19
N HIS A 66 -9.79 12.15 18.35
CA HIS A 66 -8.47 12.61 17.89
C HIS A 66 -7.56 13.12 19.02
N ASP A 67 -8.14 13.67 20.08
CA ASP A 67 -7.47 14.19 21.27
C ASP A 67 -7.13 13.10 22.30
N THR A 68 -7.49 11.83 22.04
CA THR A 68 -7.10 10.70 22.88
C THR A 68 -5.59 10.69 23.07
N PRO A 69 -5.05 10.65 24.30
CA PRO A 69 -3.61 10.61 24.53
C PRO A 69 -2.97 9.37 23.89
N LYS A 70 -1.83 9.55 23.21
CA LYS A 70 -1.04 8.43 22.68
C LYS A 70 -0.28 7.76 23.86
N PRO A 71 -0.44 6.45 24.12
CA PRO A 71 0.27 5.79 25.21
C PRO A 71 1.80 5.86 25.06
N PRO A 72 2.58 5.94 26.16
CA PRO A 72 4.04 5.97 26.10
C PRO A 72 4.61 4.72 25.40
N GLY A 73 5.54 4.93 24.46
CA GLY A 73 6.18 3.85 23.71
C GLY A 73 5.38 3.37 22.48
N TYR A 74 4.22 3.95 22.18
CA TYR A 74 3.39 3.59 21.02
C TYR A 74 3.58 4.56 19.85
N THR A 75 3.30 4.06 18.65
CA THR A 75 3.21 4.83 17.40
C THR A 75 1.75 4.93 16.99
N ARG A 76 1.28 6.14 16.64
CA ARG A 76 -0.07 6.38 16.12
C ARG A 76 -0.03 6.42 14.60
N PHE A 77 -0.68 5.44 13.98
CA PHE A 77 -0.93 5.44 12.55
C PHE A 77 -2.17 6.26 12.23
N VAL A 78 -2.10 7.07 11.18
CA VAL A 78 -3.23 7.79 10.60
C VAL A 78 -3.53 7.14 9.26
N CYS A 79 -4.65 6.43 9.19
CA CYS A 79 -5.04 5.65 8.02
C CYS A 79 -6.17 6.37 7.28
N ILE A 80 -5.97 6.63 5.99
CA ILE A 80 -7.01 7.09 5.08
C ILE A 80 -6.92 6.32 3.76
N SER A 81 -7.92 6.48 2.91
CA SER A 81 -7.99 5.86 1.58
C SER A 81 -9.01 6.63 0.74
N ASP A 82 -9.07 6.37 -0.57
CA ASP A 82 -10.20 6.79 -1.42
C ASP A 82 -10.46 8.30 -1.37
N THR A 83 -9.38 9.10 -1.33
CA THR A 83 -9.51 10.55 -1.30
C THR A 83 -9.91 11.12 -2.66
N HIS A 84 -9.62 10.42 -3.76
CA HIS A 84 -10.00 10.78 -5.13
C HIS A 84 -9.79 12.27 -5.44
N SER A 85 -8.58 12.78 -5.26
CA SER A 85 -8.24 14.20 -5.47
C SER A 85 -8.97 15.22 -4.56
N ARG A 86 -9.77 14.78 -3.57
CA ARG A 86 -10.58 15.62 -2.64
C ARG A 86 -9.94 15.76 -1.27
N THR A 87 -8.69 16.23 -1.24
CA THR A 87 -7.92 16.37 0.01
C THR A 87 -8.09 17.73 0.71
N ASP A 88 -8.57 18.75 0.01
CA ASP A 88 -8.57 20.16 0.45
C ASP A 88 -9.39 20.42 1.73
N SER A 89 -10.43 19.62 1.99
CA SER A 89 -11.31 19.78 3.16
C SER A 89 -10.98 18.83 4.32
N ILE A 90 -9.97 17.97 4.18
CA ILE A 90 -9.69 16.93 5.18
C ILE A 90 -8.92 17.54 6.35
N GLN A 91 -9.53 17.48 7.54
CA GLN A 91 -8.88 17.86 8.79
C GLN A 91 -8.07 16.69 9.33
N MET A 92 -6.75 16.79 9.22
CA MET A 92 -5.84 15.70 9.57
C MET A 92 -5.52 15.69 11.08
N PRO A 93 -5.68 14.55 11.79
CA PRO A 93 -5.41 14.46 13.22
C PRO A 93 -3.90 14.43 13.52
N TYR A 94 -3.52 14.58 14.79
CA TYR A 94 -2.16 14.28 15.21
C TYR A 94 -1.85 12.79 15.05
N GLY A 95 -0.65 12.48 14.55
CA GLY A 95 -0.16 11.12 14.39
C GLY A 95 1.34 11.09 14.06
N ASP A 96 1.87 9.87 13.95
CA ASP A 96 3.29 9.63 13.71
C ASP A 96 3.58 9.15 12.27
N VAL A 97 2.74 8.22 11.78
CA VAL A 97 2.91 7.57 10.49
C VAL A 97 1.59 7.67 9.75
N PHE A 98 1.63 8.26 8.55
CA PHE A 98 0.48 8.36 7.67
C PHE A 98 0.47 7.20 6.67
N ILE A 99 -0.71 6.62 6.46
CA ILE A 99 -0.95 5.56 5.48
C ILE A 99 -2.13 5.98 4.59
N HIS A 100 -1.92 5.98 3.27
CA HIS A 100 -2.98 6.07 2.27
C HIS A 100 -3.12 4.72 1.55
N ALA A 101 -4.30 4.12 1.59
CA ALA A 101 -4.55 2.78 1.06
C ALA A 101 -5.08 2.76 -0.39
N GLY A 102 -4.58 3.67 -1.26
CA GLY A 102 -4.99 3.74 -2.67
C GLY A 102 -6.13 4.72 -2.96
N ASP A 103 -6.41 4.91 -4.25
CA ASP A 103 -7.44 5.81 -4.78
C ASP A 103 -7.28 7.26 -4.33
N PHE A 104 -6.05 7.78 -4.47
CA PHE A 104 -5.74 9.17 -4.16
C PHE A 104 -6.00 10.13 -5.33
N THR A 105 -6.24 9.59 -6.53
CA THR A 105 -6.62 10.33 -7.76
C THR A 105 -7.99 9.87 -8.29
N GLU A 106 -8.52 10.56 -9.31
CA GLU A 106 -9.72 10.09 -10.02
C GLU A 106 -9.36 9.23 -11.24
N LEU A 107 -8.25 9.50 -11.92
CA LEU A 107 -7.84 8.79 -13.14
C LEU A 107 -6.33 8.53 -13.24
N GLY A 108 -5.57 8.81 -12.19
CA GLY A 108 -4.11 8.69 -12.18
C GLY A 108 -3.41 9.77 -13.00
N LEU A 109 -4.07 10.89 -13.34
CA LEU A 109 -3.41 11.88 -14.21
C LEU A 109 -2.18 12.47 -13.50
N PRO A 110 -1.06 12.74 -14.19
CA PRO A 110 0.14 13.30 -13.57
C PRO A 110 -0.12 14.59 -12.77
N SER A 111 -1.09 15.41 -13.20
CA SER A 111 -1.52 16.60 -12.47
C SER A 111 -2.20 16.29 -11.13
N GLU A 112 -2.99 15.21 -11.07
CA GLU A 112 -3.64 14.75 -9.84
C GLU A 112 -2.63 14.17 -8.86
N VAL A 113 -1.71 13.35 -9.38
CA VAL A 113 -0.60 12.78 -8.59
C VAL A 113 0.25 13.91 -8.00
N LYS A 114 0.54 14.95 -8.79
CA LYS A 114 1.23 16.14 -8.30
C LYS A 114 0.41 16.86 -7.22
N LYS A 115 -0.89 17.10 -7.44
CA LYS A 115 -1.77 17.75 -6.44
C LYS A 115 -1.75 16.97 -5.13
N PHE A 116 -1.89 15.65 -5.20
CA PHE A 116 -1.83 14.77 -4.04
C PHE A 116 -0.47 14.84 -3.34
N ASN A 117 0.63 14.77 -4.09
CA ASN A 117 1.98 14.90 -3.53
C ASN A 117 2.23 16.27 -2.88
N ASP A 118 1.73 17.34 -3.47
CA ASP A 118 1.81 18.70 -2.90
C ASP A 118 1.06 18.74 -1.56
N TRP A 119 -0.15 18.16 -1.50
CA TRP A 119 -0.92 18.02 -0.25
C TRP A 119 -0.17 17.20 0.81
N LEU A 120 0.40 16.05 0.44
CA LEU A 120 1.22 15.24 1.35
C LEU A 120 2.38 16.04 1.96
N GLY A 121 3.00 16.93 1.18
CA GLY A 121 4.09 17.80 1.62
C GLY A 121 3.66 18.81 2.70
N THR A 122 2.36 19.13 2.80
CA THR A 122 1.84 20.02 3.86
C THR A 122 1.58 19.30 5.18
N LEU A 123 1.55 17.96 5.18
CA LEU A 123 1.18 17.18 6.36
C LEU A 123 2.36 17.03 7.35
N PRO A 124 2.09 17.12 8.66
CA PRO A 124 3.13 17.15 9.69
C PRO A 124 3.74 15.78 10.02
N TYR A 125 3.33 14.70 9.35
CA TYR A 125 3.81 13.34 9.64
C TYR A 125 5.23 13.14 9.08
N ASP A 126 6.15 12.56 9.84
CA ASP A 126 7.52 12.33 9.33
C ASP A 126 7.55 11.24 8.25
N ILE A 127 6.66 10.25 8.36
CA ILE A 127 6.58 9.10 7.46
C ILE A 127 5.20 9.07 6.85
N LYS A 128 5.15 9.06 5.51
CA LYS A 128 3.95 8.88 4.71
C LYS A 128 4.14 7.65 3.84
N ILE A 129 3.22 6.70 3.88
CA ILE A 129 3.24 5.47 3.09
C ILE A 129 1.99 5.47 2.22
N VAL A 130 2.17 5.17 0.94
CA VAL A 130 1.09 5.21 -0.06
C VAL A 130 1.17 3.96 -0.92
N ILE A 131 0.02 3.37 -1.20
CA ILE A 131 -0.17 2.42 -2.31
C ILE A 131 -1.09 3.05 -3.35
N ALA A 132 -1.11 2.51 -4.56
CA ALA A 132 -2.12 2.79 -5.58
C ALA A 132 -3.42 2.02 -5.30
N GLY A 133 -4.52 2.48 -5.88
CA GLY A 133 -5.78 1.74 -6.03
C GLY A 133 -6.19 1.67 -7.50
N ASN A 134 -7.45 1.32 -7.76
CA ASN A 134 -7.97 1.15 -9.12
C ASN A 134 -8.16 2.47 -9.88
N HIS A 135 -8.11 3.64 -9.22
CA HIS A 135 -8.17 4.94 -9.89
C HIS A 135 -6.82 5.47 -10.35
N GLU A 136 -5.71 4.90 -9.88
CA GLU A 136 -4.36 5.23 -10.35
C GLU A 136 -4.05 4.55 -11.70
N LEU A 137 -4.89 4.75 -12.71
CA LEU A 137 -4.82 4.03 -14.00
C LEU A 137 -3.42 4.08 -14.65
N THR A 138 -2.75 5.22 -14.55
CA THR A 138 -1.41 5.46 -15.11
C THR A 138 -0.29 4.70 -14.40
N PHE A 139 -0.56 4.11 -13.23
CA PHE A 139 0.38 3.30 -12.46
C PHE A 139 0.38 1.84 -12.97
N ASP A 140 -0.67 1.43 -13.69
CA ASP A 140 -0.76 0.16 -14.38
C ASP A 140 -0.41 0.33 -15.88
N GLN A 141 0.82 -0.07 -16.23
CA GLN A 141 1.31 0.04 -17.60
C GLN A 141 0.58 -0.91 -18.57
N GLU A 142 0.14 -2.08 -18.10
CA GLU A 142 -0.56 -3.06 -18.94
C GLU A 142 -1.96 -2.53 -19.26
N PHE A 143 -2.67 -2.04 -18.24
CA PHE A 143 -3.98 -1.40 -18.42
C PHE A 143 -3.91 -0.21 -19.38
N MET A 144 -2.94 0.70 -19.21
CA MET A 144 -2.78 1.84 -20.11
C MET A 144 -2.47 1.42 -21.55
N ALA A 145 -1.63 0.40 -21.76
CA ALA A 145 -1.31 -0.11 -23.08
C ALA A 145 -2.56 -0.67 -23.78
N ASP A 146 -3.43 -1.35 -23.06
CA ASP A 146 -4.66 -1.91 -23.61
C ASP A 146 -5.74 -0.85 -23.83
N LEU A 147 -5.87 0.11 -22.93
CA LEU A 147 -6.77 1.27 -23.06
C LEU A 147 -6.50 2.04 -24.36
N ILE A 148 -5.23 2.28 -24.67
CA ILE A 148 -4.81 3.01 -25.89
C ILE A 148 -5.07 2.18 -27.16
N LYS A 149 -4.80 0.86 -27.14
CA LYS A 149 -4.99 -0.01 -28.31
C LYS A 149 -6.46 -0.17 -28.71
N GLN A 150 -7.36 -0.21 -27.74
CA GLN A 150 -8.78 -0.49 -27.99
C GLN A 150 -9.59 0.76 -28.37
N ASP A 151 -8.93 1.91 -28.56
CA ASP A 151 -9.55 3.23 -28.85
C ASP A 151 -10.70 3.53 -27.87
N PHE A 152 -10.48 3.16 -26.61
CA PHE A 152 -11.50 3.14 -25.58
C PHE A 152 -11.83 4.58 -25.15
N TYR A 153 -12.91 5.13 -25.67
CA TYR A 153 -13.43 6.46 -25.31
C TYR A 153 -13.98 6.56 -23.87
N TYR A 154 -13.89 5.50 -23.09
CA TYR A 154 -14.41 5.46 -21.71
C TYR A 154 -13.66 6.41 -20.77
N PHE A 155 -12.34 6.55 -20.95
CA PHE A 155 -11.49 7.48 -20.19
C PHE A 155 -10.76 8.44 -21.12
N PRO A 156 -11.47 9.42 -21.72
CA PRO A 156 -10.92 10.24 -22.80
C PRO A 156 -9.75 11.14 -22.37
N SER A 157 -9.60 11.41 -21.07
CA SER A 157 -8.46 12.17 -20.53
C SER A 157 -7.22 11.29 -20.36
N ALA A 158 -7.40 10.02 -19.95
CA ALA A 158 -6.30 9.07 -19.78
C ALA A 158 -5.83 8.50 -21.13
N SER A 159 -6.75 8.17 -22.04
CA SER A 159 -6.42 7.60 -23.36
C SER A 159 -5.66 8.55 -24.29
N LYS A 160 -5.68 9.86 -24.00
CA LYS A 160 -4.91 10.89 -24.73
C LYS A 160 -3.47 11.04 -24.24
N LEU A 161 -3.11 10.41 -23.12
CA LEU A 161 -1.74 10.47 -22.61
C LEU A 161 -0.80 9.70 -23.52
N LYS A 162 0.37 10.28 -23.80
CA LYS A 162 1.46 9.54 -24.44
C LYS A 162 2.20 8.73 -23.37
N PRO A 163 2.82 7.59 -23.71
CA PRO A 163 3.66 6.81 -22.79
C PRO A 163 4.65 7.66 -21.99
N GLU A 164 5.30 8.61 -22.66
CA GLU A 164 6.24 9.58 -22.11
C GLU A 164 5.66 10.39 -20.93
N ASN A 165 4.34 10.57 -20.88
CA ASN A 165 3.66 11.35 -19.85
C ASN A 165 3.39 10.57 -18.57
N TYR A 166 3.43 9.23 -18.61
CA TYR A 166 3.07 8.39 -17.46
C TYR A 166 4.08 7.31 -17.09
N GLU A 167 5.09 7.02 -17.92
CA GLU A 167 6.10 5.99 -17.67
C GLU A 167 6.77 6.11 -16.29
N ASN A 168 6.93 7.34 -15.78
CA ASN A 168 7.53 7.63 -14.48
C ASN A 168 6.57 8.35 -13.51
N VAL A 169 5.26 8.17 -13.64
CA VAL A 169 4.27 8.91 -12.83
C VAL A 169 4.48 8.72 -11.32
N GLN A 170 4.90 7.54 -10.88
CA GLN A 170 5.22 7.23 -9.48
C GLN A 170 6.32 8.13 -8.91
N SER A 171 7.27 8.58 -9.74
CA SER A 171 8.36 9.47 -9.31
C SER A 171 7.89 10.86 -8.86
N LEU A 172 6.65 11.24 -9.18
CA LEU A 172 6.04 12.48 -8.71
C LEU A 172 5.69 12.43 -7.22
N LEU A 173 5.63 11.24 -6.62
CA LEU A 173 5.33 11.03 -5.20
C LEU A 173 6.57 11.23 -4.31
N THR A 174 7.15 12.42 -4.34
CA THR A 174 8.39 12.76 -3.60
C THR A 174 8.20 12.86 -2.08
N ASN A 175 6.98 13.09 -1.60
CA ASN A 175 6.67 13.33 -0.19
C ASN A 175 6.20 12.07 0.56
N CYS A 176 6.33 10.89 -0.05
CA CYS A 176 6.01 9.62 0.61
C CYS A 176 6.92 8.48 0.17
N ILE A 177 6.81 7.37 0.89
CA ILE A 177 7.31 6.07 0.51
C ILE A 177 6.17 5.37 -0.24
N TYR A 178 6.28 5.32 -1.57
CA TYR A 178 5.35 4.55 -2.40
C TYR A 178 5.70 3.07 -2.33
N LEU A 179 4.71 2.22 -2.09
CA LEU A 179 4.84 0.76 -2.08
C LEU A 179 3.97 0.14 -3.16
N GLN A 180 4.57 -0.77 -3.92
CA GLN A 180 3.90 -1.65 -4.87
C GLN A 180 4.60 -3.00 -4.82
N ASP A 181 3.90 -4.03 -4.35
CA ASP A 181 4.42 -5.38 -4.11
C ASP A 181 5.74 -5.41 -3.32
N SER A 182 5.89 -4.46 -2.41
CA SER A 182 7.13 -4.19 -1.69
C SER A 182 6.86 -3.87 -0.22
N GLU A 183 7.91 -3.99 0.58
CA GLU A 183 7.87 -3.67 2.00
C GLU A 183 8.86 -2.57 2.36
N VAL A 184 8.56 -1.87 3.45
CA VAL A 184 9.46 -0.95 4.12
C VAL A 184 9.49 -1.24 5.61
N THR A 185 10.64 -1.01 6.25
CA THR A 185 10.75 -1.03 7.71
C THR A 185 10.90 0.40 8.23
N VAL A 186 9.92 0.87 9.01
CA VAL A 186 9.92 2.22 9.60
C VAL A 186 9.60 2.14 11.09
N ARG A 187 10.38 2.82 11.93
CA ARG A 187 10.22 2.79 13.40
C ARG A 187 10.15 1.36 13.99
N GLY A 188 10.78 0.37 13.33
CA GLY A 188 10.75 -1.04 13.71
C GLY A 188 9.54 -1.83 13.19
N PHE A 189 8.56 -1.18 12.58
CA PHE A 189 7.41 -1.83 11.93
C PHE A 189 7.76 -2.24 10.51
N ARG A 190 7.46 -3.48 10.14
CA ARG A 190 7.49 -3.94 8.75
C ARG A 190 6.12 -3.73 8.13
N ILE A 191 6.07 -2.97 7.05
CA ILE A 191 4.84 -2.58 6.36
C ILE A 191 4.96 -3.02 4.92
N TYR A 192 3.99 -3.80 4.45
CA TYR A 192 3.88 -4.27 3.07
C TYR A 192 2.68 -3.61 2.40
N GLY A 193 2.82 -3.24 1.12
CA GLY A 193 1.75 -2.62 0.34
C GLY A 193 1.66 -3.21 -1.06
N ALA A 194 0.44 -3.49 -1.51
CA ALA A 194 0.14 -4.00 -2.85
C ALA A 194 -1.24 -3.48 -3.32
N PRO A 195 -1.44 -3.21 -4.62
CA PRO A 195 -2.65 -2.56 -5.15
C PRO A 195 -3.72 -3.51 -5.75
N TRP A 196 -3.50 -4.83 -5.73
CA TRP A 196 -4.32 -5.84 -6.44
C TRP A 196 -5.71 -6.09 -5.86
#